data_AF-A0A9X3F8B8-F1
#
_entry.id   AF-A0A9X3F8B8-F1
#
_cell.length_a   1.000
_cell.length_b   1.000
_cell.length_c   1.000
_cell.angle_alpha   90.00
_cell.angle_beta   90.00
_cell.angle_gamma   90.00
#
_symmetry.space_group_name_H-M   'P 1'
#
loop_
_entity.id
_entity.type
_entity.pdbx_description
1 polymer ?
#
loop_
_entity_poly.entity_id
_entity_poly.type
_entity_poly.pdbx_seq_one_letter_code
_entity_poly.pdbx_strand_id
1 'polypeptide(L)'
;MENPQDFRVDDVDVTVYPDSQLDYVFYLIPPYPRFRRDAAGKPVFQLLKFRGNVPAGATTAAATATEKGQPDAMAAGTIPTVDGEVAGAFLTFDTEYSVDEKVKDNIREQLDAQVKAKYLREGKAVPEGFQIVLRQPTWTDGDVHLLMEDTSNGLLPASPSPASRR
;
A
#
# COMPACT_ATOMS: atom_id res chain seq x y z
N MET A 1 0.86 29.37 -7.34
CA MET A 1 1.31 28.17 -6.60
C MET A 1 2.82 28.19 -6.64
N GLU A 2 3.48 28.28 -5.49
CA GLU A 2 4.92 27.96 -5.42
C GLU A 2 5.11 26.54 -5.98
N ASN A 3 6.17 26.33 -6.74
CA ASN A 3 6.44 25.03 -7.33
C ASN A 3 6.78 24.06 -6.18
N PRO A 4 6.09 22.92 -6.01
CA PRO A 4 6.40 21.95 -4.94
C PRO A 4 7.85 21.42 -4.99
N GLN A 5 8.61 21.76 -6.04
CA GLN A 5 10.01 21.46 -6.24
C GLN A 5 11.00 22.31 -5.41
N ASP A 6 10.57 23.36 -4.71
CA ASP A 6 11.49 24.26 -3.99
C ASP A 6 12.08 23.65 -2.72
N PHE A 7 11.41 22.66 -2.11
CA PHE A 7 11.91 21.91 -0.97
C PHE A 7 12.35 20.53 -1.43
N ARG A 8 13.67 20.32 -1.51
CA ARG A 8 14.25 19.03 -1.89
C ARG A 8 14.92 18.41 -0.69
N VAL A 9 14.62 17.14 -0.45
CA VAL A 9 15.35 16.34 0.52
C VAL A 9 16.13 15.31 -0.26
N ASP A 10 17.46 15.37 -0.13
CA ASP A 10 18.33 14.43 -0.82
C ASP A 10 18.36 13.08 -0.07
N ASP A 11 18.66 12.01 -0.82
CA ASP A 11 18.81 10.63 -0.32
C ASP A 11 17.57 10.01 0.35
N VAL A 12 16.37 10.53 0.08
CA VAL A 12 15.11 9.92 0.52
C VAL A 12 14.10 9.83 -0.62
N ASP A 13 13.46 8.67 -0.72
CA ASP A 13 12.34 8.45 -1.63
C ASP A 13 11.04 8.82 -0.90
N VAL A 14 10.86 10.12 -0.62
CA VAL A 14 9.69 10.70 0.04
C VAL A 14 9.38 12.04 -0.61
N THR A 15 8.14 12.22 -1.05
CA THR A 15 7.68 13.51 -1.56
C THR A 15 7.28 14.40 -0.39
N VAL A 16 7.80 15.63 -0.36
CA VAL A 16 7.52 16.63 0.67
C VAL A 16 6.65 17.73 0.10
N TYR A 17 5.54 18.04 0.79
CA TYR A 17 4.65 19.14 0.41
C TYR A 17 4.63 20.19 1.53
N PRO A 18 4.97 21.46 1.23
CA PRO A 18 4.82 22.54 2.21
C PRO A 18 3.35 22.88 2.46
N ASP A 19 3.02 23.32 3.66
CA ASP A 19 1.71 23.88 3.97
C ASP A 19 1.56 25.27 3.34
N SER A 20 0.35 25.57 2.86
CA SER A 20 0.05 26.83 2.18
C SER A 20 0.01 28.06 3.11
N GLN A 21 -0.20 27.85 4.41
CA GLN A 21 -0.36 28.92 5.40
C GLN A 21 0.84 29.02 6.33
N LEU A 22 1.53 27.90 6.59
CA LEU A 22 2.61 27.82 7.55
C LEU A 22 3.87 27.27 6.88
N ASP A 23 4.88 28.12 6.70
CA ASP A 23 6.13 27.79 6.01
C ASP A 23 7.07 26.81 6.74
N TYR A 24 6.70 26.41 7.96
CA TYR A 24 7.40 25.42 8.77
C TYR A 24 6.63 24.10 8.93
N VAL A 25 5.44 23.99 8.32
CA VAL A 25 4.64 22.76 8.34
C VAL A 25 4.79 22.06 7.00
N PHE A 26 5.07 20.77 7.04
CA PHE A 26 5.25 19.95 5.84
C PHE A 26 4.50 18.62 5.97
N TYR A 27 4.01 18.13 4.84
CA TYR A 27 3.34 16.85 4.71
C TYR A 27 4.23 15.88 3.94
N LEU A 28 4.43 14.69 4.49
CA LEU A 28 5.26 13.66 3.89
C LEU A 28 4.38 12.61 3.21
N ILE A 29 4.68 12.31 1.95
CA ILE A 29 4.02 11.25 1.18
C ILE A 29 5.08 10.27 0.70
N PRO A 30 5.21 9.08 1.32
CA PRO A 30 6.06 8.03 0.78
C PRO A 30 5.47 7.50 -0.54
N PRO A 31 6.29 7.05 -1.49
CA PRO A 31 5.88 6.59 -2.82
C PRO A 31 5.05 5.31 -2.77
N TYR A 32 5.26 4.49 -1.74
CA TYR A 32 4.58 3.22 -1.55
C TYR A 32 4.01 3.14 -0.13
N PRO A 33 2.78 2.62 0.03
CA PRO A 33 2.26 2.29 1.34
C PRO A 33 3.09 1.15 1.96
N ARG A 34 3.12 1.09 3.29
CA ARG A 34 3.76 0.01 4.05
C ARG A 34 2.71 -0.78 4.81
N PHE A 35 2.99 -2.05 5.10
CA PHE A 35 2.16 -2.80 6.03
C PHE A 35 2.24 -2.17 7.41
N ARG A 36 1.08 -1.90 8.00
CA ARG A 36 0.99 -1.40 9.37
C ARG A 36 1.63 -2.42 10.31
N ARG A 37 2.42 -1.93 11.26
CA ARG A 37 3.06 -2.77 12.28
C ARG A 37 2.46 -2.51 13.66
N ASP A 38 2.37 -3.54 14.48
CA ASP A 38 2.00 -3.41 15.90
C ASP A 38 3.15 -2.81 16.73
N ALA A 39 2.93 -2.63 18.04
CA ALA A 39 3.94 -2.11 18.96
C ALA A 39 5.19 -3.01 19.07
N ALA A 40 5.12 -4.28 18.65
CA ALA A 40 6.25 -5.21 18.60
C ALA A 40 6.92 -5.25 17.21
N GLY A 41 6.48 -4.40 16.28
CA GLY A 41 7.02 -4.32 14.92
C GLY A 41 6.52 -5.41 13.97
N LYS A 42 5.49 -6.17 14.33
CA LYS A 42 4.93 -7.25 13.49
C LYS A 42 3.84 -6.69 12.57
N PRO A 43 3.71 -7.17 11.32
CA PRO A 43 2.65 -6.73 10.43
C PRO A 43 1.27 -7.06 11.00
N VAL A 44 0.34 -6.12 10.90
CA VAL A 44 -1.04 -6.30 11.30
C VAL A 44 -1.82 -6.87 10.11
N PHE A 45 -2.29 -8.10 10.26
CA PHE A 45 -3.13 -8.78 9.27
C PHE A 45 -4.27 -9.51 9.97
N GLN A 46 -5.36 -9.72 9.25
CA GLN A 46 -6.48 -10.54 9.71
C GLN A 46 -6.67 -11.72 8.75
N LEU A 47 -6.65 -12.93 9.32
CA LEU A 47 -6.99 -14.15 8.61
C LEU A 47 -8.41 -14.56 8.98
N LEU A 48 -9.34 -14.45 8.04
CA LEU A 48 -10.69 -14.96 8.19
C LEU A 48 -10.80 -16.32 7.51
N LYS A 49 -10.75 -17.39 8.30
CA LYS A 49 -11.03 -18.74 7.82
C LYS A 49 -12.53 -18.99 7.81
N PHE A 50 -13.06 -19.52 6.72
CA PHE A 50 -14.46 -19.93 6.63
C PHE A 50 -14.59 -21.38 6.19
N ARG A 51 -15.68 -22.00 6.63
CA ARG A 51 -16.12 -23.32 6.21
C ARG A 51 -17.57 -23.20 5.78
N GLY A 52 -17.81 -23.47 4.51
CA GLY A 52 -19.17 -23.58 3.97
C GLY A 52 -19.55 -25.05 3.91
N ASN A 53 -20.70 -25.40 4.49
CA ASN A 53 -21.29 -26.70 4.24
C ASN A 53 -21.87 -26.66 2.82
N VAL A 54 -21.15 -27.22 1.86
CA VAL A 54 -21.64 -27.31 0.49
C VAL A 54 -22.53 -28.55 0.43
N PRO A 55 -23.81 -28.43 0.06
CA PRO A 55 -24.67 -29.59 -0.12
C PRO A 55 -23.97 -30.59 -1.05
N ALA A 56 -23.88 -31.85 -0.66
CA ALA A 56 -23.31 -32.90 -1.50
C ALA A 56 -23.99 -32.86 -2.89
N GLY A 57 -23.24 -32.50 -3.92
CA GLY A 57 -23.74 -32.34 -5.30
C GLY A 57 -23.97 -30.91 -5.79
N ALA A 58 -23.74 -29.88 -4.96
CA ALA A 58 -23.75 -28.50 -5.43
C ALA A 58 -22.46 -28.17 -6.19
N THR A 59 -22.51 -28.21 -7.52
CA THR A 59 -21.52 -27.58 -8.40
C THR A 59 -21.71 -26.07 -8.32
N THR A 60 -20.84 -25.37 -7.59
CA THR A 60 -20.76 -23.91 -7.71
C THR A 60 -20.22 -23.57 -9.08
N ALA A 61 -21.09 -23.12 -9.99
CA ALA A 61 -20.69 -22.47 -11.22
C ALA A 61 -19.90 -21.22 -10.84
N ALA A 62 -18.58 -21.26 -11.00
CA ALA A 62 -17.74 -20.09 -10.88
C ALA A 62 -18.29 -19.00 -11.82
N ALA A 63 -18.50 -17.80 -11.29
CA ALA A 63 -19.08 -16.69 -12.04
C ALA A 63 -18.24 -16.43 -13.30
N THR A 64 -18.80 -16.77 -14.45
CA THR A 64 -18.26 -16.40 -15.76
C THR A 64 -18.42 -14.89 -15.90
N ALA A 65 -17.35 -14.13 -15.68
CA ALA A 65 -17.26 -12.76 -16.16
C ALA A 65 -17.33 -12.83 -17.69
N THR A 66 -18.49 -12.49 -18.24
CA THR A 66 -18.67 -12.34 -19.69
C THR A 66 -18.00 -11.04 -20.10
N GLU A 67 -16.68 -11.08 -20.29
CA GLU A 67 -15.97 -10.05 -21.03
C GLU A 67 -15.76 -10.56 -22.45
N LYS A 68 -16.29 -9.81 -23.41
CA LYS A 68 -16.45 -10.20 -24.81
C LYS A 68 -15.10 -10.05 -25.53
N GLY A 69 -14.18 -10.99 -25.28
CA GLY A 69 -12.83 -10.97 -25.84
C GLY A 69 -12.03 -12.20 -25.45
N GLN A 70 -12.32 -13.31 -26.11
CA GLN A 70 -11.78 -14.66 -25.88
C GLN A 70 -10.24 -14.71 -25.90
N PRO A 71 -9.62 -15.37 -24.90
CA PRO A 71 -8.82 -16.54 -25.24
C PRO A 71 -9.16 -17.76 -24.36
N ASP A 72 -9.07 -18.92 -24.99
CA ASP A 72 -9.11 -20.30 -24.51
C ASP A 72 -9.50 -20.60 -23.05
N ALA A 73 -10.54 -21.42 -22.93
CA ALA A 73 -11.15 -21.88 -21.68
C ALA A 73 -10.14 -22.54 -20.73
N MET A 74 -9.71 -21.80 -19.72
CA MET A 74 -9.12 -22.34 -18.50
C MET A 74 -10.20 -23.17 -17.80
N ALA A 75 -9.93 -24.48 -17.63
CA ALA A 75 -10.83 -25.42 -16.97
C ALA A 75 -11.23 -24.92 -15.58
N ALA A 76 -12.50 -25.11 -15.21
CA ALA A 76 -13.03 -24.80 -13.90
C ALA A 76 -12.15 -25.43 -12.80
N GLY A 77 -11.38 -24.59 -12.09
CA GLY A 77 -10.61 -25.02 -10.93
C GLY A 77 -11.57 -25.55 -9.87
N THR A 78 -11.50 -26.84 -9.58
CA THR A 78 -12.26 -27.43 -8.47
C THR A 78 -11.70 -26.87 -7.17
N ILE A 79 -12.54 -26.22 -6.35
CA ILE A 79 -12.12 -25.77 -5.03
C ILE A 79 -11.82 -27.02 -4.19
N PRO A 80 -10.60 -27.16 -3.63
CA PRO A 80 -10.28 -28.32 -2.81
C PRO A 80 -11.22 -28.39 -1.61
N THR A 81 -11.92 -29.52 -1.49
CA THR A 81 -12.75 -29.81 -0.32
C THR A 81 -11.95 -30.68 0.64
N VAL A 82 -12.08 -30.42 1.94
CA VAL A 82 -11.55 -31.27 3.01
C VAL A 82 -12.76 -31.84 3.72
N ASP A 83 -12.91 -33.16 3.72
CA ASP A 83 -14.07 -33.87 4.31
C ASP A 83 -15.44 -33.45 3.73
N GLY A 84 -15.49 -33.02 2.47
CA GLY A 84 -16.73 -32.58 1.81
C GLY A 84 -17.15 -31.14 2.10
N GLU A 85 -16.39 -30.40 2.93
CA GLU A 85 -16.61 -28.98 3.18
C GLU A 85 -15.73 -28.13 2.25
N VAL A 86 -16.29 -27.03 1.72
CA VAL A 86 -15.47 -25.99 1.09
C VAL A 86 -14.83 -25.19 2.21
N ALA A 87 -13.51 -25.28 2.29
CA ALA A 87 -12.70 -24.49 3.18
C ALA A 87 -11.99 -23.40 2.37
N GLY A 88 -12.04 -22.17 2.87
CA GLY A 88 -11.30 -21.05 2.31
C GLY A 88 -10.81 -20.12 3.39
N ALA A 89 -9.96 -19.18 3.00
CA ALA A 89 -9.52 -18.11 3.89
C ALA A 89 -9.36 -16.81 3.12
N PHE A 90 -9.76 -15.71 3.76
CA PHE A 90 -9.39 -14.36 3.33
C PHE A 90 -8.25 -13.85 4.20
N LEU A 91 -7.26 -13.25 3.58
CA LEU A 91 -6.17 -12.56 4.26
C LEU A 91 -6.27 -11.08 3.93
N THR A 92 -6.48 -10.25 4.94
CA THR A 92 -6.46 -8.79 4.80
C THR A 92 -5.22 -8.22 5.48
N PHE A 93 -4.60 -7.25 4.83
CA PHE A 93 -3.46 -6.51 5.37
C PHE A 93 -3.88 -5.07 5.57
N ASP A 94 -3.56 -4.51 6.73
CA ASP A 94 -3.68 -3.07 6.94
C ASP A 94 -2.42 -2.40 6.41
N THR A 95 -2.62 -1.37 5.58
CA THR A 95 -1.53 -0.55 5.05
C THR A 95 -1.62 0.87 5.59
N GLU A 96 -0.47 1.53 5.68
CA GLU A 96 -0.37 2.93 6.08
C GLU A 96 0.71 3.65 5.27
N TYR A 97 0.54 4.96 5.12
CA TYR A 97 1.57 5.85 4.60
C TYR A 97 2.35 6.43 5.78
N SER A 98 3.39 5.73 6.21
CA SER A 98 4.26 6.17 7.30
C SER A 98 5.72 6.23 6.86
N VAL A 99 6.40 7.28 7.31
CA VAL A 99 7.85 7.47 7.14
C VAL A 99 8.52 7.07 8.44
N ASP A 100 9.65 6.36 8.34
CA ASP A 100 10.44 5.92 9.49
C ASP A 100 10.99 7.14 10.26
N GLU A 101 11.07 7.06 11.59
CA GLU A 101 11.46 8.22 12.40
C GLU A 101 12.89 8.69 12.10
N LYS A 102 13.81 7.76 11.81
CA LYS A 102 15.17 8.10 11.41
C LYS A 102 15.20 8.90 10.09
N VAL A 103 14.30 8.55 9.17
CA VAL A 103 14.15 9.27 7.90
C VAL A 103 13.52 10.65 8.14
N LYS A 104 12.54 10.75 9.05
CA LYS A 104 11.96 12.04 9.45
C LYS A 104 12.99 12.97 10.07
N ASP A 105 13.91 12.47 10.90
CA ASP A 105 14.96 13.29 11.51
C ASP A 105 15.88 13.90 10.46
N ASN A 106 16.31 13.12 9.47
CA ASN A 106 17.08 13.62 8.33
C ASN A 106 16.29 14.69 7.54
N ILE A 107 15.02 14.41 7.23
CA ILE A 107 14.14 15.37 6.55
C ILE A 107 14.01 16.67 7.35
N ARG A 108 13.82 16.61 8.68
CA ARG A 108 13.71 17.80 9.54
C ARG A 108 14.96 18.66 9.48
N GLU A 109 16.14 18.05 9.57
CA GLU A 109 17.42 18.78 9.52
C GLU A 109 17.59 19.52 8.19
N GLN A 110 17.31 18.85 7.06
CA GLN A 110 17.42 19.46 5.74
C GLN A 110 16.39 20.59 5.52
N LEU A 111 15.15 20.38 5.95
CA LEU A 111 14.09 21.40 5.84
C LEU A 111 14.36 22.60 6.75
N ASP A 112 14.89 22.39 7.95
CA ASP A 112 15.25 23.48 8.87
C ASP A 112 16.28 24.43 8.24
N ALA A 113 17.33 23.88 7.61
CA ALA A 113 18.32 24.65 6.89
C ALA A 113 17.70 25.44 5.72
N GLN A 114 16.83 24.81 4.93
CA GLN A 114 16.17 25.43 3.78
C GLN A 114 15.23 26.56 4.18
N VAL A 115 14.41 26.36 5.22
CA VAL A 115 13.49 27.40 5.70
C VAL A 115 14.27 28.57 6.30
N LYS A 116 15.31 28.32 7.12
CA LYS A 116 16.17 29.40 7.65
C LYS A 116 16.83 30.21 6.53
N ALA A 117 17.31 29.54 5.48
CA ALA A 117 17.86 30.21 4.31
C ALA A 117 16.80 31.05 3.56
N LYS A 118 15.56 30.55 3.44
CA LYS A 118 14.43 31.31 2.86
C LYS A 118 14.16 32.59 3.66
N TYR A 119 14.05 32.50 4.98
CA TYR A 119 13.84 33.65 5.87
C TYR A 119 14.95 34.69 5.75
N LEU A 120 16.21 34.26 5.76
CA LEU A 120 17.36 35.14 5.61
C LEU A 120 17.36 35.86 4.25
N ARG A 121 17.05 35.14 3.17
CA ARG A 121 16.94 35.69 1.80
C ARG A 121 15.82 36.73 1.68
N GLU A 122 14.73 36.53 2.42
CA GLU A 122 13.60 37.47 2.48
C GLU A 122 13.83 38.64 3.46
N GLY A 123 14.97 38.68 4.16
CA GLY A 123 15.26 39.68 5.18
C GLY A 123 14.37 39.58 6.42
N LYS A 124 13.73 38.43 6.62
CA LYS A 124 12.87 38.14 7.78
C LYS A 124 13.68 37.47 8.88
N ALA A 125 13.40 37.83 10.13
CA ALA A 125 13.91 37.06 11.27
C ALA A 125 13.16 35.73 11.39
N VAL A 126 13.89 34.66 11.69
CA VAL A 126 13.28 33.36 12.02
C VAL A 126 12.54 33.51 13.36
N PRO A 127 11.27 33.06 13.46
CA PRO A 127 10.51 33.17 14.71
C PRO A 127 11.22 32.48 15.89
N GLU A 128 11.07 33.04 17.09
CA GLU A 128 11.57 32.41 18.31
C GLU A 128 10.80 31.11 18.57
N GLY A 129 11.52 30.02 18.87
CA GLY A 129 10.91 28.69 19.03
C GLY A 129 10.51 28.00 17.72
N PHE A 130 10.98 28.51 16.57
CA PHE A 130 10.78 27.87 15.27
C PHE A 130 11.24 26.40 15.27
N GLN A 131 10.35 25.52 14.82
CA GLN A 131 10.64 24.10 14.61
C GLN A 131 9.88 23.59 13.39
N ILE A 132 10.53 22.74 12.60
CA ILE A 132 9.88 22.04 11.48
C ILE A 132 8.87 21.04 12.03
N VAL A 133 7.62 21.18 11.59
CA VAL A 133 6.52 20.30 11.97
C VAL A 133 6.17 19.41 10.79
N LEU A 134 6.48 18.12 10.92
CA LEU A 134 6.06 17.10 9.94
C LEU A 134 4.70 16.55 10.33
N ARG A 135 3.71 16.67 9.44
CA ARG A 135 2.35 16.15 9.62
C ARG A 135 2.04 15.03 8.63
N GLN A 136 1.06 14.21 9.00
CA GLN A 136 0.45 13.28 8.05
C GLN A 136 -0.63 14.01 7.26
N PRO A 137 -0.73 13.79 5.94
CA PRO A 137 -1.82 14.33 5.15
C PRO A 137 -3.14 13.74 5.64
N THR A 138 -4.13 14.60 5.86
CA THR A 138 -5.52 14.20 6.09
C THR A 138 -6.28 14.32 4.78
N TRP A 139 -6.68 13.18 4.20
CA TRP A 139 -7.52 13.15 3.01
C TRP A 139 -8.97 13.42 3.43
N THR A 140 -9.53 14.53 2.97
CA THR A 140 -10.94 14.86 3.20
C THR A 140 -11.85 14.29 2.12
N ASP A 141 -11.33 14.11 0.90
CA ASP A 141 -11.99 13.56 -0.27
C ASP A 141 -10.94 13.06 -1.28
N GLY A 142 -11.27 12.06 -2.09
CA GLY A 142 -10.39 11.50 -3.13
C GLY A 142 -10.54 10.00 -3.37
N ASP A 143 -10.16 9.56 -4.58
CA ASP A 143 -10.15 8.16 -4.99
C ASP A 143 -8.76 7.54 -4.82
N VAL A 144 -8.68 6.38 -4.18
CA VAL A 144 -7.44 5.58 -4.07
C VAL A 144 -7.48 4.46 -5.10
N HIS A 145 -6.65 4.56 -6.13
CA HIS A 145 -6.43 3.48 -7.09
C HIS A 145 -5.30 2.58 -6.59
N LEU A 146 -5.67 1.48 -5.93
CA LEU A 146 -4.71 0.41 -5.66
C LEU A 146 -4.51 -0.40 -6.94
N LEU A 147 -3.37 -0.20 -7.59
CA LEU A 147 -2.90 -1.06 -8.67
C LEU A 147 -2.49 -2.41 -8.05
N MET A 148 -3.47 -3.31 -7.91
CA MET A 148 -3.19 -4.71 -7.62
C MET A 148 -2.67 -5.35 -8.90
N GLU A 149 -1.36 -5.43 -9.03
CA GLU A 149 -0.75 -6.19 -10.12
C GLU A 149 -1.09 -7.67 -9.89
N ASP A 150 -1.93 -8.23 -10.77
CA ASP A 150 -2.29 -9.65 -10.76
C ASP A 150 -1.04 -10.47 -11.12
N THR A 151 -0.26 -10.81 -10.11
CA THR A 151 0.86 -11.73 -10.21
C THR A 151 0.33 -13.16 -10.20
N SER A 152 -0.50 -13.51 -11.19
CA SER A 152 -0.98 -14.87 -11.47
C SER A 152 0.13 -15.82 -11.97
N ASN A 153 1.41 -15.53 -11.69
CA ASN A 153 2.55 -16.38 -12.07
C ASN A 153 2.97 -17.39 -10.98
N GLY A 154 2.14 -17.68 -9.97
CA GLY A 154 2.59 -18.49 -8.85
C GLY A 154 1.53 -19.28 -8.09
N LEU A 155 0.78 -20.16 -8.74
CA LEU A 155 0.07 -21.26 -8.04
C LEU A 155 0.30 -22.61 -8.72
N LEU A 156 1.23 -23.35 -8.10
CA LEU A 156 1.36 -24.82 -7.98
C LEU A 156 1.83 -25.66 -9.20
N PRO A 157 2.75 -26.63 -8.96
CA PRO A 157 3.40 -27.44 -9.99
C PRO A 157 2.42 -28.31 -10.79
N ALA A 158 2.77 -28.49 -12.06
CA ALA A 158 2.06 -29.26 -13.06
C ALA A 158 1.66 -30.67 -12.58
N SER A 159 0.41 -31.03 -12.80
CA SER A 159 -0.12 -32.38 -12.60
C SER A 159 0.68 -33.39 -13.45
N PRO A 160 1.16 -34.51 -12.90
CA PRO A 160 1.87 -35.52 -13.69
C PRO A 160 0.90 -36.21 -14.67
N SER A 161 1.28 -36.22 -15.95
CA SER A 161 0.55 -36.90 -17.03
C SER A 161 0.41 -38.40 -16.72
N PRO A 162 -0.80 -38.99 -16.78
CA PRO A 162 -0.97 -40.42 -16.55
C PRO A 162 -0.31 -41.20 -17.69
N ALA A 163 0.69 -42.02 -17.34
CA ALA A 163 1.33 -42.96 -18.24
C ALA A 163 0.28 -43.82 -18.95
N SER A 164 0.35 -43.88 -20.28
CA SER A 164 -0.48 -44.80 -21.06
C SER A 164 -0.10 -46.24 -20.68
N ARG A 165 -1.06 -46.99 -20.13
CA ARG A 165 -0.95 -48.45 -20.07
C ARG A 165 -1.11 -48.97 -21.49
N ARG A 166 -0.11 -49.71 -21.96
CA ARG A 166 -0.21 -50.60 -23.12
C ARG A 166 -0.98 -51.86 -22.73
#